data_AF-A0A9W9CG49-F1
#
_entry.id   AF-A0A9W9CG49-F1
#
_cell.length_a   1.000
_cell.length_b   1.000
_cell.length_c   1.000
_cell.angle_alpha   90.00
_cell.angle_beta   90.00
_cell.angle_gamma   90.00
#
_symmetry.space_group_name_H-M   'P 1'
#
loop_
_entity.id
_entity.type
_entity.pdbx_description
1 polymer ?
#
loop_
_entity_poly.entity_id
_entity_poly.type
_entity_poly.pdbx_seq_one_letter_code
_entity_poly.pdbx_strand_id
1 'polypeptide(L)'
;MMLSTSGIRVNGIAPGFTQSSILTSSSIAEKGSEYKVQATEKDIQSTHSKFFERAGLLDSEAQSYYYNRMADPEEIASIGVFLASELSKAVNGQVILADSGKTAAATGEACTGKVPRLIPLEV
;
A
#
# COMPACT_ATOMS: atom_id res chain seq x y z
N MET A 1 -6.77 -30.19 -2.91
CA MET A 1 -5.73 -30.67 -1.97
C MET A 1 -5.63 -29.64 -0.86
N MET A 2 -5.94 -30.00 0.39
CA MET A 2 -6.05 -29.04 1.49
C MET A 2 -4.69 -28.90 2.20
N LEU A 3 -3.92 -27.85 1.89
CA LEU A 3 -2.57 -27.63 2.42
C LEU A 3 -2.51 -27.58 3.97
N SER A 4 -3.63 -27.24 4.60
CA SER A 4 -3.80 -27.24 6.06
C SER A 4 -3.55 -28.63 6.68
N THR A 5 -3.93 -29.71 5.99
CA THR A 5 -3.71 -31.09 6.46
C THR A 5 -2.22 -31.46 6.51
N SER A 6 -1.38 -30.74 5.77
CA SER A 6 0.08 -30.93 5.73
C SER A 6 0.83 -29.97 6.67
N GLY A 7 0.12 -29.22 7.52
CA GLY A 7 0.71 -28.23 8.43
C GLY A 7 1.17 -26.94 7.75
N ILE A 8 0.78 -26.71 6.50
CA ILE A 8 1.15 -25.50 5.74
C ILE A 8 0.06 -24.44 5.90
N ARG A 9 0.48 -23.23 6.30
CA ARG A 9 -0.37 -22.03 6.33
C ARG A 9 -0.24 -21.26 5.01
N VAL A 10 -1.34 -20.75 4.50
CA VAL A 10 -1.40 -19.90 3.31
C VAL A 10 -2.13 -18.63 3.66
N ASN A 11 -1.50 -17.49 3.41
CA ASN A 11 -2.08 -16.16 3.61
C ASN A 11 -1.73 -15.26 2.42
N GLY A 12 -2.50 -14.20 2.23
CA GLY A 12 -2.24 -13.14 1.26
C GLY A 12 -2.00 -11.80 1.95
N ILE A 13 -1.30 -10.91 1.25
CA ILE A 13 -1.20 -9.49 1.61
C ILE A 13 -1.78 -8.72 0.42
N ALA A 14 -2.76 -7.86 0.68
CA ALA A 14 -3.31 -6.92 -0.28
C ALA A 14 -2.74 -5.53 0.03
N PRO A 15 -1.57 -5.17 -0.53
CA PRO A 15 -0.98 -3.86 -0.31
C PRO A 15 -1.78 -2.78 -1.02
N GLY A 16 -1.84 -1.59 -0.41
CA GLY A 16 -2.23 -0.37 -1.12
C GLY A 16 -1.09 0.17 -1.98
N PHE A 17 -1.12 1.47 -2.25
CA PHE A 17 -0.02 2.13 -2.98
C PHE A 17 1.28 1.97 -2.21
N THR A 18 2.22 1.21 -2.78
CA THR A 18 3.54 0.93 -2.18
C THR A 18 4.61 1.49 -3.09
N GLN A 19 5.62 2.15 -2.53
CA GLN A 19 6.72 2.73 -3.30
C GLN A 19 7.59 1.64 -3.93
N SER A 20 7.30 1.25 -5.16
CA SER A 20 8.08 0.21 -5.85
C SER A 20 8.21 0.51 -7.34
N SER A 21 9.20 -0.13 -7.97
CA SER A 21 9.47 0.00 -9.41
C SER A 21 8.32 -0.49 -10.29
N ILE A 22 7.32 -1.20 -9.74
CA ILE A 22 6.15 -1.68 -10.49
C ILE A 22 5.32 -0.53 -11.05
N LEU A 23 5.19 0.59 -10.32
CA LEU A 23 4.43 1.76 -10.77
C LEU A 23 5.09 2.42 -11.97
N THR A 24 6.43 2.46 -11.98
CA THR A 24 7.21 2.93 -13.11
C THR A 24 7.16 1.94 -14.29
N SER A 25 7.24 0.64 -13.99
CA SER A 25 7.28 -0.42 -15.00
C SER A 25 5.94 -0.64 -15.71
N SER A 26 4.81 -0.46 -15.00
CA SER A 26 3.47 -0.67 -15.56
C SER A 26 3.16 0.34 -16.66
N SER A 27 3.58 1.60 -16.51
CA SER A 27 3.39 2.62 -17.56
C SER A 27 4.17 2.32 -18.84
N ILE A 28 5.39 1.81 -18.70
CA ILE A 28 6.24 1.38 -19.84
C ILE A 28 5.57 0.19 -20.55
N ALA A 29 5.03 -0.76 -19.78
CA ALA A 29 4.30 -1.91 -20.30
C ALA A 29 2.98 -1.53 -20.98
N GLU A 30 2.20 -0.61 -20.41
CA GLU A 30 0.93 -0.12 -20.98
C GLU A 30 1.12 0.65 -22.30
N LYS A 31 2.26 1.32 -22.48
CA LYS A 31 2.61 2.03 -23.72
C LYS A 31 3.19 1.12 -24.81
N GLY A 32 3.21 -0.20 -24.61
CA GLY A 32 3.73 -1.18 -25.58
C GLY A 32 5.22 -1.02 -25.89
N SER A 33 5.96 -0.33 -25.01
CA SER A 33 7.38 -0.02 -25.18
C SER A 33 8.24 -1.16 -24.64
N GLU A 34 9.41 -1.38 -25.25
CA GLU A 34 10.38 -2.39 -24.83
C GLU A 34 10.81 -2.15 -23.36
N TYR A 35 10.82 -3.22 -22.54
CA TYR A 35 11.14 -3.14 -21.10
C TYR A 35 12.58 -2.68 -20.89
N LYS A 36 12.78 -1.37 -20.75
CA LYS A 36 14.08 -0.76 -20.43
C LYS A 36 14.05 -0.26 -18.99
N VAL A 37 15.01 -0.76 -18.20
CA VAL A 37 15.20 -0.49 -16.76
C VAL A 37 15.51 1.00 -16.47
N GLN A 38 15.70 1.83 -17.49
CA GLN A 38 16.04 3.24 -17.36
C GLN A 38 14.92 4.11 -17.96
N ALA A 39 13.92 4.44 -17.15
CA ALA A 39 12.99 5.55 -17.45
C ALA A 39 13.51 6.83 -16.79
N THR A 40 13.52 7.93 -17.54
CA THR A 40 14.01 9.23 -17.08
C THR A 40 13.06 9.84 -16.05
N GLU A 41 13.58 10.45 -14.97
CA GLU A 41 12.80 11.05 -13.86
C GLU A 41 11.65 11.97 -14.32
N LYS A 42 11.84 12.69 -15.44
CA LYS A 42 10.82 13.59 -16.02
C LYS A 42 9.60 12.86 -16.60
N ASP A 43 9.79 11.66 -17.14
CA ASP A 43 8.69 10.87 -17.75
C ASP A 43 7.82 10.21 -16.67
N ILE A 44 8.44 9.86 -15.53
CA ILE A 44 7.80 9.29 -14.34
C ILE A 44 6.85 10.31 -13.68
N GLN A 45 7.24 11.59 -13.64
CA GLN A 45 6.45 12.65 -13.00
C GLN A 45 5.19 13.05 -13.78
N SER A 46 5.21 13.03 -15.12
CA SER A 46 4.09 13.53 -15.93
C SER A 46 2.93 12.54 -16.09
N THR A 47 3.22 11.23 -16.07
CA THR A 47 2.22 10.20 -16.40
C THR A 47 1.33 9.84 -15.20
N HIS A 48 1.74 10.19 -13.97
CA HIS A 48 1.09 9.71 -12.75
C HIS A 48 0.56 10.82 -11.83
N SER A 49 1.06 12.06 -11.95
CA SER A 49 0.75 13.17 -11.03
C SER A 49 -0.75 13.33 -10.75
N LYS A 50 -1.61 13.34 -11.77
CA LYS A 50 -3.07 13.55 -11.57
C LYS A 50 -3.77 12.45 -10.78
N PHE A 51 -3.36 11.19 -10.93
CA PHE A 51 -4.00 10.08 -10.23
C PHE A 51 -3.54 10.02 -8.76
N PHE A 52 -2.25 10.21 -8.51
CA PHE A 52 -1.71 10.24 -7.15
C PHE A 52 -2.15 11.51 -6.39
N GLU A 53 -2.25 12.65 -7.07
CA GLU A 53 -2.81 13.89 -6.52
C GLU A 53 -4.29 13.71 -6.14
N ARG A 54 -5.10 13.16 -7.05
CA ARG A 54 -6.52 12.88 -6.79
C ARG A 54 -6.75 11.81 -5.70
N ALA A 55 -5.81 10.87 -5.56
CA ALA A 55 -5.83 9.85 -4.52
C ALA A 55 -5.24 10.34 -3.17
N GLY A 56 -4.91 11.64 -3.05
CA GLY A 56 -4.38 12.24 -1.82
C GLY A 56 -2.97 11.78 -1.44
N LEU A 57 -2.24 11.14 -2.35
CA LEU A 57 -0.96 10.48 -2.10
C LEU A 57 0.26 11.40 -2.20
N LEU A 58 0.11 12.55 -2.88
CA LEU A 58 1.19 13.52 -3.09
C LEU A 58 1.18 14.66 -2.06
N ASP A 59 0.17 14.71 -1.19
CA ASP A 59 -0.02 15.80 -0.26
C ASP A 59 0.93 15.62 0.94
N SER A 60 2.09 16.27 0.87
CA SER A 60 3.18 16.15 1.85
C SER A 60 2.76 16.47 3.30
N GLU A 61 1.73 17.29 3.49
CA GLU A 61 1.17 17.60 4.82
C GLU A 61 0.21 16.51 5.35
N ALA A 62 -0.31 15.64 4.48
CA ALA A 62 -1.26 14.59 4.83
C ALA A 62 -0.59 13.28 5.28
N GLN A 63 0.75 13.23 5.38
CA GLN A 63 1.49 12.12 5.99
C GLN A 63 1.28 12.08 7.52
N SER A 64 0.03 11.92 7.94
CA SER A 64 -0.30 11.39 9.26
C SER A 64 0.10 9.92 9.23
N TYR A 65 0.98 9.51 10.15
CA TYR A 65 1.85 8.32 10.06
C TYR A 65 1.16 7.00 9.65
N TYR A 66 -0.16 6.88 9.75
CA TYR A 66 -0.91 5.63 9.54
C TYR A 66 -2.10 5.72 8.57
N TYR A 67 -2.29 6.84 7.84
CA TYR A 67 -3.51 7.02 7.06
C TYR A 67 -3.28 7.69 5.69
N ASN A 68 -3.99 7.19 4.67
CA ASN A 68 -4.06 7.71 3.29
C ASN A 68 -2.72 7.97 2.58
N ARG A 69 -1.61 7.37 3.01
CA ARG A 69 -0.28 7.53 2.39
C ARG A 69 0.15 6.34 1.53
N MET A 70 1.27 6.51 0.83
CA MET A 70 2.01 5.37 0.27
C MET A 70 2.72 4.62 1.39
N ALA A 71 2.73 3.29 1.31
CA ALA A 71 3.54 2.44 2.16
C ALA A 71 4.95 2.28 1.58
N ASP A 72 5.93 2.12 2.46
CA ASP A 72 7.27 1.69 2.07
C ASP A 72 7.29 0.16 1.88
N PRO A 73 8.09 -0.39 0.95
CA PRO A 73 8.19 -1.83 0.74
C PRO A 73 8.49 -2.63 2.01
N GLU A 74 9.30 -2.07 2.90
CA GLU A 74 9.70 -2.65 4.19
C GLU A 74 8.51 -2.85 5.13
N GLU A 75 7.50 -1.98 5.06
CA GLU A 75 6.27 -2.11 5.85
C GLU A 75 5.47 -3.33 5.40
N ILE A 76 5.35 -3.54 4.08
CA ILE A 76 4.68 -4.71 3.50
C ILE A 76 5.49 -5.99 3.77
N ALA A 77 6.81 -5.92 3.67
CA ALA A 77 7.70 -7.04 3.97
C ALA A 77 7.59 -7.48 5.44
N SER A 78 7.45 -6.53 6.36
CA SER A 78 7.26 -6.82 7.79
C SER A 78 6.00 -7.63 8.06
N ILE A 79 4.90 -7.37 7.32
CA ILE A 79 3.68 -8.18 7.38
C ILE A 79 3.95 -9.60 6.87
N GLY A 80 4.72 -9.73 5.79
CA GLY A 80 5.17 -11.02 5.26
C GLY A 80 5.97 -11.82 6.28
N VAL A 81 6.93 -11.19 6.95
CA VAL A 81 7.72 -11.80 8.03
C VAL A 81 6.82 -12.25 9.18
N PHE A 82 5.87 -11.41 9.61
CA PHE A 82 4.90 -11.80 10.62
C PHE A 82 4.10 -13.03 10.21
N LEU A 83 3.53 -13.03 9.00
CA LEU A 83 2.72 -14.15 8.47
C LEU A 83 3.53 -15.44 8.27
N ALA A 84 4.83 -15.33 7.99
CA ALA A 84 5.74 -16.47 7.89
C ALA A 84 6.20 -16.97 9.27
N SER A 85 6.18 -16.12 10.29
CA SER A 85 6.66 -16.44 11.63
C SER A 85 5.70 -17.32 12.45
N GLU A 86 6.22 -17.81 13.57
CA GLU A 86 5.44 -18.53 14.58
C GLU A 86 4.43 -17.64 15.32
N LEU A 87 4.57 -16.30 15.24
CA LEU A 87 3.66 -15.34 15.88
C LEU A 87 2.26 -15.37 15.26
N SER A 88 2.15 -15.82 14.00
CA SER A 88 0.89 -15.91 13.29
C SER A 88 0.39 -17.36 13.15
N LYS A 89 0.74 -18.26 14.08
CA LYS A 89 0.33 -19.69 14.06
C LYS A 89 -1.18 -19.89 13.90
N ALA A 90 -1.98 -19.02 14.50
CA ALA A 90 -3.43 -19.05 14.42
C ALA A 90 -4.00 -18.41 13.14
N VAL A 91 -3.16 -17.81 12.28
CA VAL A 91 -3.58 -17.08 11.08
C VAL A 91 -3.33 -17.92 9.83
N ASN A 92 -4.42 -18.39 9.23
CA ASN A 92 -4.43 -19.16 7.99
C ASN A 92 -5.67 -18.84 7.15
N GLY A 93 -5.52 -18.84 5.82
CA GLY A 93 -6.59 -18.55 4.87
C GLY A 93 -7.05 -17.09 4.88
N GLN A 94 -6.21 -16.16 5.35
CA GLN A 94 -6.54 -14.75 5.45
C GLN A 94 -5.83 -13.92 4.38
N VAL A 95 -6.45 -12.79 4.04
CA VAL A 95 -5.82 -11.72 3.25
C VAL A 95 -5.74 -10.48 4.14
N ILE A 96 -4.52 -10.03 4.45
CA ILE A 96 -4.32 -8.80 5.22
C ILE A 96 -4.35 -7.62 4.25
N LEU A 97 -5.33 -6.74 4.41
CA LEU A 97 -5.38 -5.46 3.71
C LEU A 97 -4.40 -4.47 4.36
N ALA A 98 -3.37 -4.08 3.62
CA ALA A 98 -2.26 -3.24 4.07
C ALA A 98 -2.16 -1.98 3.21
N ASP A 99 -3.15 -1.11 3.32
CA ASP A 99 -3.37 0.02 2.39
C ASP A 99 -3.46 1.38 3.06
N SER A 100 -3.04 1.50 4.33
CA SER A 100 -3.18 2.71 5.15
C SER A 100 -4.63 3.22 5.24
N GLY A 101 -5.60 2.31 5.24
CA GLY A 101 -7.02 2.62 5.44
C GLY A 101 -7.72 3.20 4.22
N LYS A 102 -7.11 3.16 3.04
CA LYS A 102 -7.67 3.74 1.80
C LYS A 102 -8.99 3.12 1.40
N THR A 103 -9.08 1.79 1.37
CA THR A 103 -10.31 1.07 1.02
C THR A 103 -11.37 1.24 2.10
N ALA A 104 -10.99 1.24 3.38
CA ALA A 104 -11.94 1.39 4.48
C ALA A 104 -12.48 2.82 4.62
N ALA A 105 -11.68 3.82 4.27
CA ALA A 105 -11.99 5.23 4.51
C ALA A 105 -12.21 6.06 3.23
N ALA A 106 -12.27 5.43 2.06
CA ALA A 106 -12.77 6.03 0.82
C ALA A 106 -14.16 6.69 0.99
N THR A 107 -14.93 6.29 2.01
CA THR A 107 -16.20 6.91 2.38
C THR A 107 -16.05 8.10 3.34
N GLY A 108 -14.99 8.14 4.15
CA GLY A 108 -14.77 9.13 5.21
C GLY A 108 -14.29 10.46 4.65
N GLU A 109 -13.13 10.50 3.97
CA GLU A 109 -12.57 11.78 3.50
C GLU A 109 -13.44 12.48 2.45
N ALA A 110 -14.15 11.73 1.60
CA ALA A 110 -15.09 12.30 0.64
C ALA A 110 -16.29 12.99 1.32
N CYS A 111 -16.63 12.62 2.55
CA CYS A 111 -17.80 13.13 3.29
C CYS A 111 -17.44 14.01 4.50
N THR A 112 -16.27 13.83 5.13
CA THR A 112 -15.89 14.47 6.40
C THR A 112 -14.62 15.31 6.32
N GLY A 113 -13.89 15.29 5.19
CA GLY A 113 -12.60 15.96 5.05
C GLY A 113 -11.46 15.28 5.84
N LYS A 114 -10.27 15.89 5.83
CA LYS A 114 -9.06 15.38 6.53
C LYS A 114 -9.37 15.19 8.02
N VAL A 115 -9.17 13.98 8.55
CA VAL A 115 -9.29 13.73 9.99
C VAL A 115 -8.10 14.38 10.71
N PRO A 116 -8.31 15.36 11.61
CA PRO A 116 -7.22 16.01 12.34
C PRO A 116 -6.54 15.03 13.29
N ARG A 117 -5.26 15.26 13.58
CA ARG A 117 -4.51 14.44 14.56
C ARG A 117 -5.17 14.57 15.93
N LEU A 118 -5.35 13.44 16.62
CA LEU A 118 -5.75 13.42 18.02
C LEU A 118 -4.63 14.07 18.85
N ILE A 119 -4.98 15.13 19.59
CA ILE A 119 -4.10 15.76 20.58
C ILE A 119 -4.51 15.17 21.94
N PRO A 120 -3.60 14.47 22.65
CA PRO A 120 -3.90 14.02 24.01
C PRO A 120 -4.28 15.22 24.88
N LEU A 121 -5.37 15.10 25.64
CA LEU A 121 -5.69 16.10 26.66
C LEU A 121 -4.59 16.06 27.72
N GLU A 122 -3.97 17.21 27.99
CA GLU A 122 -3.10 17.35 29.16
C GLU A 122 -3.97 17.13 30.41
N VAL A 123 -3.68 16.06 31.15
CA VAL A 123 -4.35 15.70 32.42
C VAL A 123 -3.45 16.06 33.57
#